data_AF-A0A8J2XK28-F1
#
_entry.id   AF-A0A8J2XK28-F1
#
_cell.length_a   1.000
_cell.length_b   1.000
_cell.length_c   1.000
_cell.angle_alpha   90.00
_cell.angle_beta   90.00
_cell.angle_gamma   90.00
#
_symmetry.space_group_name_H-M   'P 1'
#
loop_
_entity.id
_entity.type
_entity.pdbx_description
1 polymer ?
#
loop_
_entity_poly.entity_id
_entity_poly.type
_entity_poly.pdbx_seq_one_letter_code
_entity_poly.pdbx_strand_id
1 'polypeptide(L)'
;MSRLSDVLNELSRTKRMNQPQIVQRSSELGVPLSKGNVSRYLSGKHPEKPQQATLAAFAKVFGVPVDQLEEAARHTGREPFEPHRSADLLTAPQRAAVNEIIRLLAEGNVKAGDGSDSRSATSMNQSGPRPAPVLEEDHTAPPTPDEEILRYAADRGPSEGKSGWGRGEESQDPNDWDKTEGEG
;
A
#
# COMPACT_ATOMS: atom_id res chain seq x y z
N MET A 1 6.05 5.02 18.74
CA MET A 1 5.06 6.11 18.73
C MET A 1 4.84 6.52 17.29
N SER A 2 3.62 6.90 16.91
CA SER A 2 3.30 7.30 15.54
C SER A 2 3.45 8.82 15.38
N ARG A 3 3.82 9.29 14.18
CA ARG A 3 3.94 10.73 13.89
C ARG A 3 2.63 11.47 14.13
N LEU A 4 1.48 10.85 13.84
CA LEU A 4 0.17 11.41 14.17
C LEU A 4 0.03 11.66 15.68
N SER A 5 0.41 10.70 16.53
CA SER A 5 0.33 10.88 17.98
C SER A 5 1.25 11.99 18.48
N ASP A 6 2.45 12.14 17.89
CA ASP A 6 3.38 13.21 18.24
C ASP A 6 2.80 14.59 17.89
N VAL A 7 2.24 14.73 16.67
CA VAL A 7 1.56 15.96 16.23
C VAL A 7 0.38 16.29 17.14
N LEU A 8 -0.48 15.32 17.46
CA LEU A 8 -1.63 15.57 18.35
C LEU A 8 -1.20 15.94 19.78
N ASN A 9 -0.13 15.33 20.30
CA ASN A 9 0.42 15.68 21.61
C ASN A 9 1.03 17.09 21.61
N GLU A 10 1.69 17.49 20.51
CA GLU A 10 2.24 18.83 20.37
C GLU A 10 1.15 19.90 20.29
N LEU A 11 0.08 19.65 19.52
CA LEU A 11 -1.08 20.52 19.44
C LEU A 11 -1.79 20.64 20.80
N SER A 12 -1.91 19.52 21.52
CA SER A 12 -2.45 19.46 22.88
C SER A 12 -1.66 20.34 23.85
N ARG A 13 -0.33 20.27 23.84
CA ARG A 13 0.56 21.11 24.65
C ARG A 13 0.48 22.58 24.26
N THR A 14 0.52 22.88 22.96
CA THR A 14 0.46 24.24 22.41
C THR A 14 -0.83 24.95 22.81
N LYS A 15 -1.96 24.24 22.74
CA LYS A 15 -3.27 24.79 23.14
C LYS A 15 -3.56 24.65 24.63
N ARG A 16 -2.65 24.05 25.41
CA ARG A 16 -2.79 23.74 26.84
C ARG A 16 -4.09 23.00 27.16
N MET A 17 -4.48 22.08 26.28
CA MET A 17 -5.68 21.27 26.46
C MET A 17 -5.31 19.90 27.01
N ASN A 18 -6.01 19.45 28.05
CA ASN A 18 -5.97 18.07 28.50
C ASN A 18 -7.06 17.23 27.81
N GLN A 19 -7.00 15.91 27.96
CA GLN A 19 -7.96 15.01 27.31
C GLN A 19 -9.44 15.34 27.63
N PRO A 20 -9.84 15.62 28.89
CA PRO A 20 -11.19 16.10 29.19
C PRO A 20 -11.59 17.37 28.43
N GLN A 21 -10.68 18.34 28.33
CA GLN A 21 -10.91 19.60 27.60
C GLN A 21 -11.07 19.37 26.10
N ILE A 22 -10.29 18.44 25.51
CA ILE A 22 -10.43 18.06 24.09
C ILE A 22 -11.81 17.47 23.82
N VAL A 23 -12.27 16.56 24.70
CA VAL A 23 -13.61 15.96 24.59
C VAL A 23 -14.69 17.03 24.72
N GLN A 24 -14.60 17.88 25.74
CA GLN A 24 -15.54 18.98 25.96
C GLN A 24 -15.61 19.91 24.74
N ARG A 25 -14.45 20.32 24.23
CA ARG A 25 -14.34 21.18 23.04
C ARG A 25 -14.92 20.53 21.79
N SER A 26 -14.74 19.23 21.62
CA SER A 26 -15.31 18.48 20.51
C SER A 26 -16.84 18.49 20.51
N SER A 27 -17.45 18.39 21.70
CA SER A 27 -18.90 18.48 21.89
C SER A 27 -19.42 19.88 21.59
N GLU A 28 -18.74 20.93 22.06
CA GLU A 28 -19.08 22.33 21.77
C GLU A 28 -19.06 22.64 20.27
N LEU A 29 -18.16 21.99 19.52
CA LEU A 29 -18.01 22.18 18.07
C LEU A 29 -18.93 21.29 17.23
N GLY A 30 -19.79 20.48 17.86
CA GLY A 30 -20.70 19.55 17.19
C GLY A 30 -20.02 18.36 16.51
N VAL A 31 -18.79 18.03 16.92
CA VAL A 31 -18.01 16.90 16.40
C VAL A 31 -17.59 15.98 17.56
N PRO A 32 -18.52 15.22 18.15
CA PRO A 32 -18.29 14.53 19.40
C PRO A 32 -17.18 13.48 19.27
N LEU A 33 -16.09 13.68 20.02
CA LEU A 33 -15.01 12.70 20.18
C LEU A 33 -15.19 11.98 21.52
N SER A 34 -15.24 10.65 21.49
CA SER A 34 -15.29 9.87 22.72
C SER A 34 -13.97 9.97 23.49
N LYS A 35 -14.03 9.95 24.82
CA LYS A 35 -12.84 9.91 25.69
C LYS A 35 -11.87 8.79 25.29
N GLY A 36 -12.41 7.62 24.95
CA GLY A 36 -11.63 6.47 24.48
C GLY A 36 -10.87 6.75 23.19
N ASN A 37 -11.52 7.39 22.21
CA ASN A 37 -10.87 7.77 20.95
C ASN A 37 -9.74 8.79 21.19
N VAL A 38 -9.97 9.81 22.02
CA VAL A 38 -8.92 10.80 22.33
C VAL A 38 -7.71 10.14 22.99
N SER A 39 -7.92 9.29 24.01
CA SER A 39 -6.82 8.55 24.66
C SER A 39 -6.07 7.66 23.67
N ARG A 40 -6.80 6.92 22.84
CA ARG A 40 -6.23 5.99 21.86
C ARG A 40 -5.33 6.71 20.85
N TYR A 41 -5.78 7.86 20.33
CA TYR A 41 -5.02 8.61 19.34
C TYR A 41 -3.80 9.32 19.95
N LEU A 42 -3.95 9.95 21.13
CA LEU A 42 -2.83 10.60 21.82
C LEU A 42 -1.75 9.60 22.28
N SER A 43 -2.12 8.36 22.58
CA SER A 43 -1.16 7.30 22.95
C SER A 43 -0.55 6.55 21.76
N GLY A 44 -0.91 6.91 20.52
CA GLY A 44 -0.43 6.23 19.31
C GLY A 44 -1.00 4.83 19.09
N LYS A 45 -2.06 4.45 19.81
CA LYS A 45 -2.78 3.17 19.67
C LYS A 45 -3.94 3.26 18.67
N HIS A 46 -3.92 4.25 17.77
CA HIS A 46 -4.94 4.41 16.74
C HIS A 46 -4.77 3.33 15.66
N PRO A 47 -5.83 3.03 14.87
CA PRO A 47 -5.70 2.14 13.71
C PRO A 47 -4.64 2.67 12.73
N GLU A 48 -4.04 1.76 11.96
CA GLU A 48 -3.03 2.08 10.93
C GLU A 48 -3.59 3.03 9.87
N LYS A 49 -4.88 2.88 9.54
CA LYS A 49 -5.63 3.79 8.67
C LYS A 49 -6.70 4.51 9.49
N PRO A 50 -6.41 5.71 10.05
CA PRO A 50 -7.39 6.51 10.76
C PRO A 50 -8.56 6.88 9.87
N GLN A 51 -9.77 6.89 10.45
CA GLN A 51 -10.96 7.34 9.74
C GLN A 51 -10.88 8.85 9.49
N GLN A 52 -11.16 9.28 8.26
CA GLN A 52 -11.11 10.69 7.87
C GLN A 52 -12.03 11.57 8.73
N ALA A 53 -13.21 11.08 9.11
CA ALA A 53 -14.12 11.79 10.01
C ALA A 53 -13.50 12.07 11.40
N THR A 54 -12.69 11.13 11.92
CA THR A 54 -12.00 11.32 13.20
C THR A 54 -10.87 12.33 13.07
N LEU A 55 -10.10 12.29 11.97
CA LEU A 55 -9.06 13.29 11.70
C LEU A 55 -9.67 14.69 11.52
N ALA A 56 -10.80 14.80 10.81
CA ALA A 56 -11.54 16.06 10.66
C ALA A 56 -12.04 16.62 11.99
N ALA A 57 -12.51 15.76 12.91
CA ALA A 57 -12.91 16.18 14.24
C ALA A 57 -11.71 16.72 15.04
N PHE A 58 -10.56 16.04 15.03
CA PHE A 58 -9.35 16.56 15.68
C PHE A 58 -8.86 17.86 15.05
N ALA A 59 -8.85 17.95 13.72
CA ALA A 59 -8.50 19.15 12.98
C ALA A 59 -9.36 20.35 13.40
N LYS A 60 -10.68 20.14 13.51
CA LYS A 60 -11.64 21.16 13.96
C LYS A 60 -11.42 21.55 15.43
N VAL A 61 -11.13 20.59 16.31
CA VAL A 61 -10.88 20.86 17.74
C VAL A 61 -9.60 21.67 17.94
N PHE A 62 -8.53 21.34 17.22
CA PHE A 62 -7.24 22.03 17.35
C PHE A 62 -7.12 23.28 16.46
N GLY A 63 -8.02 23.45 15.49
CA GLY A 63 -8.00 24.56 14.54
C GLY A 63 -6.85 24.45 13.55
N VAL A 64 -6.58 23.25 13.06
CA VAL A 64 -5.53 22.96 12.06
C VAL A 64 -6.14 22.38 10.78
N PRO A 65 -5.46 22.48 9.62
CA PRO A 65 -5.90 21.81 8.39
C PRO A 65 -5.95 20.29 8.57
N VAL A 66 -6.96 19.65 7.96
CA VAL A 66 -7.09 18.18 7.93
C VAL A 66 -5.87 17.53 7.28
N ASP A 67 -5.37 18.13 6.20
CA ASP A 67 -4.26 17.59 5.40
C ASP A 67 -3.00 17.35 6.24
N GLN A 68 -2.75 18.22 7.23
CA GLN A 68 -1.62 18.08 8.15
C GLN A 68 -1.74 16.81 9.01
N LEU A 69 -2.95 16.48 9.48
CA LEU A 69 -3.18 15.26 10.25
C LEU A 69 -3.21 14.02 9.35
N GLU A 70 -3.69 14.14 8.11
CA GLU A 70 -3.63 13.06 7.12
C GLU A 70 -2.19 12.71 6.75
N GLU A 71 -1.35 13.71 6.49
CA GLU A 71 0.06 13.50 6.17
C GLU A 71 0.79 12.83 7.35
N ALA A 72 0.53 13.30 8.57
CA ALA A 72 1.08 12.69 9.78
C ALA A 72 0.58 11.25 10.01
N ALA A 73 -0.66 10.94 9.62
CA ALA A 73 -1.24 9.59 9.67
C ALA A 73 -0.65 8.64 8.62
N ARG A 74 -0.34 9.14 7.41
CA ARG A 74 0.28 8.37 6.32
C ARG A 74 1.75 8.09 6.55
N HIS A 75 2.39 8.79 7.48
CA HIS A 75 3.79 8.60 7.76
C HIS A 75 4.04 7.26 8.47
N THR A 76 4.68 6.34 7.76
CA THR A 76 5.01 4.99 8.24
C THR A 76 6.27 4.95 9.10
N GLY A 77 6.91 6.10 9.36
CA GLY A 77 8.21 6.18 10.03
C GLY A 77 9.38 5.71 9.17
N ARG A 78 9.12 5.36 7.90
CA ARG A 78 10.14 5.03 6.91
C ARG A 78 10.43 6.27 6.08
N GLU A 79 11.69 6.47 5.75
CA GLU A 79 12.07 7.46 4.76
C GLU A 79 11.39 7.14 3.42
N PRO A 80 11.00 8.15 2.64
CA PRO A 80 10.55 7.94 1.27
C PRO A 80 11.53 7.03 0.54
N PHE A 81 11.01 6.08 -0.24
CA PHE A 81 11.88 5.23 -1.04
C PHE A 81 12.51 6.07 -2.16
N GLU A 82 13.78 6.40 -1.99
CA GLU A 82 14.59 7.02 -3.03
C GLU A 82 15.39 5.93 -3.75
N PRO A 83 15.23 5.78 -5.08
CA PRO A 83 16.02 4.82 -5.82
C PRO A 83 17.50 5.23 -5.80
N HIS A 84 18.39 4.24 -5.72
CA HIS A 84 19.83 4.49 -5.77
C HIS A 84 20.21 5.21 -7.08
N ARG A 85 21.24 6.07 -7.04
CA ARG A 85 21.69 6.87 -8.20
C ARG A 85 21.94 6.06 -9.48
N SER A 86 22.31 4.79 -9.36
CA SER A 86 22.46 3.89 -10.51
C SER A 86 21.17 3.67 -11.30
N ALA A 87 20.00 3.92 -10.70
CA ALA A 87 18.72 3.86 -11.39
C ALA A 87 18.59 4.93 -12.50
N ASP A 88 19.40 5.99 -12.45
CA ASP A 88 19.43 7.02 -13.50
C ASP A 88 20.00 6.50 -14.82
N LEU A 89 20.81 5.43 -14.77
CA LEU A 89 21.35 4.76 -15.94
C LEU A 89 20.31 3.89 -16.66
N LEU A 90 19.16 3.65 -16.05
CA LEU A 90 18.10 2.86 -16.65
C LEU A 90 17.40 3.63 -17.76
N THR A 91 17.22 2.94 -18.88
CA THR A 91 16.35 3.40 -19.98
C THR A 91 14.89 3.50 -19.50
N ALA A 92 14.06 4.26 -20.22
CA ALA A 92 12.65 4.44 -19.85
C ALA A 92 11.88 3.10 -19.71
N PRO A 93 12.02 2.10 -20.62
CA PRO A 93 11.36 0.80 -20.46
C PRO A 93 11.82 0.04 -19.22
N GLN A 94 13.12 0.07 -18.90
CA GLN A 94 13.66 -0.58 -17.71
C GLN A 94 13.16 0.07 -16.42
N ARG A 95 13.08 1.40 -16.40
CA ARG A 95 12.53 2.16 -15.28
C ARG A 95 11.06 1.83 -15.05
N ALA A 96 10.27 1.72 -16.13
CA ALA A 96 8.88 1.29 -16.05
C ALA A 96 8.75 -0.13 -15.48
N ALA A 97 9.57 -1.07 -15.93
CA ALA A 97 9.58 -2.44 -15.41
C ALA A 97 9.93 -2.52 -13.91
N VAL A 98 10.95 -1.77 -13.47
CA VAL A 98 11.32 -1.70 -12.05
C VAL A 98 10.21 -1.10 -11.21
N ASN A 99 9.60 0.00 -11.67
CA ASN A 99 8.47 0.62 -10.98
C ASN A 99 7.28 -0.34 -10.86
N GLU A 100 7.01 -1.16 -11.88
CA GLU A 100 5.94 -2.15 -11.85
C GLU A 100 6.24 -3.27 -10.83
N ILE A 101 7.48 -3.75 -10.74
CA ILE A 101 7.89 -4.71 -9.71
C ILE A 101 7.69 -4.12 -8.32
N ILE A 102 8.13 -2.89 -8.09
CA ILE A 102 7.94 -2.18 -6.81
C ILE A 102 6.45 -2.07 -6.49
N ARG A 103 5.61 -1.71 -7.47
CA ARG A 103 4.16 -1.62 -7.32
C ARG A 103 3.56 -2.97 -6.87
N LEU A 104 3.94 -4.07 -7.53
CA LEU A 104 3.45 -5.42 -7.21
C LEU A 104 3.89 -5.86 -5.80
N LEU A 105 5.14 -5.59 -5.41
CA LEU A 105 5.64 -5.90 -4.07
C LEU A 105 4.91 -5.08 -2.99
N ALA A 106 4.66 -3.80 -3.25
CA ALA A 106 3.90 -2.94 -2.34
C ALA A 106 2.45 -3.44 -2.17
N GLU A 107 1.79 -3.83 -3.26
CA GLU A 107 0.43 -4.37 -3.23
C GLU A 107 0.36 -5.71 -2.46
N GLY A 108 1.35 -6.60 -2.66
CA GLY A 108 1.45 -7.87 -1.93
C GLY A 108 1.60 -7.69 -0.43
N ASN A 109 2.39 -6.71 0.01
CA ASN A 109 2.60 -6.42 1.43
C ASN A 109 1.33 -5.90 2.11
N VAL A 110 0.50 -5.10 1.42
CA VAL A 110 -0.78 -4.64 1.96
C VAL A 110 -1.75 -5.83 2.15
N LYS A 111 -1.82 -6.75 1.19
CA LYS A 111 -2.71 -7.93 1.27
C LYS A 111 -2.29 -8.90 2.38
N ALA A 112 -1.00 -9.03 2.69
CA ALA A 112 -0.52 -9.87 3.77
C ALA A 112 -0.76 -9.27 5.18
N GLY A 113 -0.88 -7.94 5.29
CA GLY A 113 -1.08 -7.22 6.56
C GLY A 113 -2.54 -7.15 7.05
N ASP A 114 -3.53 -7.22 6.15
CA ASP A 114 -4.97 -7.14 6.49
C ASP A 114 -5.57 -8.47 7.03
N GLY A 115 -4.74 -9.47 7.35
CA GLY A 115 -5.18 -10.80 7.85
C GLY A 115 -5.60 -10.86 9.32
N SER A 116 -5.71 -9.74 10.05
CA SER A 116 -6.01 -9.75 11.50
C SER A 116 -7.48 -9.99 11.86
N ASP A 117 -8.42 -9.99 10.90
CA ASP A 117 -9.85 -10.16 11.18
C ASP A 117 -10.42 -11.52 10.72
N SER A 118 -9.56 -12.54 10.59
CA SER A 118 -10.02 -13.94 10.51
C SER A 118 -10.11 -14.56 11.92
N ARG A 119 -10.80 -13.89 12.83
CA ARG A 119 -11.51 -14.56 13.93
C ARG A 119 -12.98 -14.70 13.56
N SER A 120 -13.24 -15.28 12.39
CA SER A 120 -14.42 -16.13 12.25
C SER A 120 -14.21 -17.29 13.22
N ALA A 121 -14.70 -17.09 14.45
CA ALA A 121 -14.92 -18.15 15.40
C ALA A 121 -15.92 -19.11 14.77
N THR A 122 -15.41 -20.07 13.98
CA THR A 122 -16.13 -21.28 13.66
C THR A 122 -16.32 -22.01 14.98
N SER A 123 -17.48 -21.74 15.59
CA SER A 123 -18.08 -22.51 16.67
C SER A 123 -18.26 -23.95 16.21
N MET A 124 -17.21 -24.78 16.30
CA MET A 124 -17.32 -26.23 16.19
C MET A 124 -17.66 -26.79 17.57
N ASN A 125 -18.95 -26.76 17.88
CA ASN A 125 -19.53 -27.59 18.91
C ASN A 125 -20.63 -28.42 18.23
N GLN A 126 -20.26 -29.59 17.69
CA GLN A 126 -21.17 -30.70 17.42
C GLN A 126 -20.38 -31.99 17.10
N SER A 127 -20.16 -32.78 18.15
CA SER A 127 -20.54 -34.19 18.29
C SER A 127 -20.58 -35.10 17.07
N GLY A 128 -19.79 -36.19 17.12
CA GLY A 128 -20.14 -37.47 16.49
C GLY A 128 -18.96 -38.26 15.91
N PRO A 129 -18.63 -39.47 16.43
CA PRO A 129 -17.65 -40.35 15.82
C PRO A 129 -18.27 -40.98 14.57
N ARG A 130 -17.76 -40.66 13.38
CA ARG A 130 -18.16 -41.28 12.12
C ARG A 130 -17.02 -42.20 11.63
N PRO A 131 -17.32 -43.47 11.29
CA PRO A 131 -16.30 -44.47 10.97
C PRO A 131 -15.55 -44.15 9.67
N ALA A 132 -14.28 -44.55 9.64
CA ALA A 132 -13.36 -44.35 8.54
C ALA A 132 -13.88 -44.95 7.21
N PRO A 133 -13.85 -44.20 6.10
CA PRO A 133 -13.84 -44.81 4.78
C PRO A 133 -12.42 -45.28 4.46
N VAL A 134 -12.31 -46.58 4.22
CA VAL A 134 -11.17 -47.24 3.57
C VAL A 134 -10.96 -46.58 2.21
N LEU A 135 -9.83 -45.88 2.04
CA LEU A 135 -9.33 -45.51 0.73
C LEU A 135 -8.35 -46.61 0.31
N GLU A 136 -8.74 -47.36 -0.72
CA GLU A 136 -7.85 -48.23 -1.47
C GLU A 136 -6.74 -47.36 -2.07
N GLU A 137 -5.50 -47.65 -1.68
CA GLU A 137 -4.31 -47.09 -2.33
C GLU A 137 -4.15 -47.76 -3.69
N ASP A 138 -4.62 -47.09 -4.74
CA ASP A 138 -4.27 -47.43 -6.12
C ASP A 138 -2.81 -47.03 -6.36
N HIS A 139 -1.91 -47.98 -6.10
CA HIS A 139 -0.49 -47.87 -6.39
C HIS A 139 -0.24 -47.90 -7.90
N THR A 140 -0.48 -46.78 -8.58
CA THR A 140 0.14 -46.52 -9.87
C THR A 140 1.56 -45.99 -9.64
N ALA A 141 2.55 -46.76 -10.09
CA ALA A 141 3.96 -46.41 -9.98
C ALA A 141 4.24 -45.07 -10.69
N PRO A 142 5.12 -44.21 -10.14
CA PRO A 142 5.54 -42.99 -10.83
C PRO A 142 6.22 -43.36 -12.16
N PRO A 143 5.97 -42.62 -13.25
CA PRO A 143 6.64 -42.84 -14.53
C PRO A 143 8.15 -42.64 -14.36
N THR A 144 8.94 -43.48 -15.03
CA THR A 144 10.39 -43.40 -15.01
C THR A 144 10.88 -42.17 -15.79
N PRO A 145 12.05 -41.59 -15.44
CA PRO A 145 12.58 -40.36 -16.05
C PRO A 145 12.75 -40.41 -17.57
N ASP A 146 12.76 -41.60 -18.17
CA ASP A 146 13.02 -41.79 -19.59
C ASP A 146 11.79 -41.51 -20.48
N GLU A 147 10.57 -41.49 -19.94
CA GLU A 147 9.35 -41.19 -20.71
C GLU A 147 9.06 -39.68 -20.86
N GLU A 148 9.63 -38.83 -19.99
CA GLU A 148 9.40 -37.37 -20.02
C GLU A 148 10.21 -36.68 -21.12
N ILE A 149 11.36 -37.25 -21.50
CA ILE A 149 12.26 -36.70 -22.54
C ILE A 149 11.64 -36.82 -23.94
N LEU A 150 10.86 -37.87 -24.21
CA LEU A 150 10.19 -38.06 -25.51
C LEU A 150 9.03 -37.10 -25.73
N ARG A 151 8.38 -36.60 -24.66
CA ARG A 151 7.28 -35.62 -24.78
C ARG A 151 7.74 -34.20 -25.09
N TYR A 152 8.96 -33.82 -24.69
CA TYR A 152 9.49 -32.47 -24.92
C TYR A 152 10.09 -32.24 -26.32
N ALA A 153 10.38 -33.31 -27.08
CA ALA A 153 10.99 -33.20 -28.40
C ALA A 153 9.99 -32.95 -29.55
N ALA A 154 8.68 -33.12 -29.31
CA ALA A 154 7.66 -33.02 -30.36
C ALA A 154 7.10 -31.59 -30.60
N ASP A 155 7.38 -30.63 -29.71
CA ASP A 155 6.66 -29.34 -29.70
C ASP A 155 7.50 -28.12 -30.15
N ARG A 156 8.73 -28.33 -30.66
CA ARG A 156 9.54 -27.27 -31.27
C ARG A 156 9.43 -27.29 -32.80
N GLY A 157 8.38 -26.65 -33.30
CA GLY A 157 8.32 -26.23 -34.70
C GLY A 157 9.42 -25.19 -35.05
N PRO A 158 9.86 -25.11 -36.32
CA PRO A 158 10.92 -24.21 -36.74
C PRO A 158 10.40 -22.77 -36.79
N SER A 159 10.94 -21.88 -35.96
CA SER A 159 10.71 -20.44 -36.13
C SER A 159 11.74 -19.88 -37.12
N GLU A 160 11.25 -19.63 -38.34
CA GLU A 160 11.96 -18.93 -39.39
C GLU A 160 12.32 -17.51 -38.95
N GLY A 161 13.59 -17.17 -39.13
CA GLY A 161 14.09 -15.82 -38.94
C GLY A 161 13.54 -14.85 -39.98
N LYS A 162 13.20 -13.64 -39.51
CA LYS A 162 13.23 -12.43 -40.34
C LYS A 162 13.99 -11.34 -39.60
N SER A 163 15.22 -11.14 -40.04
CA SER A 163 15.97 -9.89 -39.95
C SER A 163 15.29 -8.83 -40.82
N GLY A 164 15.35 -7.57 -40.40
CA GLY A 164 14.83 -6.47 -41.22
C GLY A 164 15.07 -5.11 -40.58
N TRP A 165 16.25 -4.54 -40.84
CA TRP A 165 16.67 -3.20 -40.49
C TRP A 165 15.90 -2.12 -41.28
N GLY A 166 15.59 -1.00 -40.63
CA GLY A 166 15.23 0.30 -41.21
C GLY A 166 14.94 1.27 -40.07
N ARG A 167 15.89 2.10 -39.59
CA ARG A 167 16.68 3.19 -40.19
C ARG A 167 15.83 4.41 -40.56
N GLY A 168 16.11 5.52 -39.86
CA GLY A 168 15.87 6.91 -40.30
C GLY A 168 14.42 7.38 -40.14
N GLU A 169 14.08 8.63 -39.84
CA GLU A 169 14.78 9.92 -39.83
C GLU A 169 13.98 10.83 -38.85
N GLU A 170 14.67 11.55 -37.97
CA GLU A 170 14.71 13.03 -37.97
C GLU A 170 13.37 13.74 -38.08
N SER A 171 12.99 14.45 -37.01
CA SER A 171 12.59 15.87 -37.09
C SER A 171 12.66 16.46 -35.68
N GLN A 172 13.76 17.19 -35.46
CA GLN A 172 13.81 18.27 -34.50
C GLN A 172 12.89 19.38 -35.01
N ASP A 173 12.04 19.95 -34.16
CA ASP A 173 11.60 21.31 -34.37
C ASP A 173 11.64 22.05 -33.02
N PRO A 174 12.67 22.87 -32.76
CA PRO A 174 12.78 23.70 -31.59
C PRO A 174 12.59 25.17 -32.01
N ASN A 175 11.37 25.69 -31.94
CA ASN A 175 11.11 27.14 -31.95
C ASN A 175 9.65 27.46 -31.63
N ASP A 176 9.33 27.75 -30.37
CA ASP A 176 8.16 28.59 -30.04
C ASP A 176 8.32 29.32 -28.69
N TRP A 177 9.46 30.00 -28.52
CA TRP A 177 9.70 30.93 -27.40
C TRP A 177 10.03 32.31 -27.95
N ASP A 178 9.10 32.95 -28.64
CA ASP A 178 9.21 34.39 -28.87
C ASP A 178 7.84 35.06 -29.04
N LYS A 179 7.25 35.48 -27.91
CA LYS A 179 6.33 36.63 -27.84
C LYS A 179 6.54 37.37 -26.51
N THR A 180 7.53 38.27 -26.55
CA THR A 180 7.40 39.72 -26.32
C THR A 180 5.92 40.21 -26.34
N GLU A 181 5.38 41.18 -25.60
CA GLU A 181 5.75 42.47 -24.98
C GLU A 181 4.62 42.72 -23.92
N GLY A 182 4.71 43.50 -22.85
CA GLY A 182 5.39 44.78 -22.69
C GLY A 182 4.44 45.97 -22.92
N GLU A 183 3.38 46.14 -22.11
CA GLU A 183 2.67 47.42 -21.92
C GLU A 183 2.23 47.45 -20.43
N GLY A 184 2.49 48.46 -19.62
CA GLY A 184 2.55 49.90 -19.93
C GLY A 184 1.42 50.55 -19.17
#